data_AF-A0A645HAR2-F1
#
_entry.id   AF-A0A645HAR2-F1
#
_cell.length_a   1.000
_cell.length_b   1.000
_cell.length_c   1.000
_cell.angle_alpha   90.00
_cell.angle_beta   90.00
_cell.angle_gamma   90.00
#
_symmetry.space_group_name_H-M   'P 1'
#
loop_
_entity.id
_entity.type
_entity.pdbx_description
1 polymer ?
#
loop_
_entity_poly.entity_id
_entity_poly.type
_entity_poly.pdbx_seq_one_letter_code
_entity_poly.pdbx_strand_id
1 'polypeptide(L)'
;MLRRGFIVRGLDTADGALYLVDTNGYICRFEEGDTYDGARIDAYWKTPMTDLDSKAVSKRLEELYLRGSGGILSVEALTESGTVYNERLMPGEGERILELGLTGDGRAFQLIFRNVNGSHFVIDGGVELILDAQRRIL
;
A
#
# COMPACT_ATOMS: atom_id res chain seq x y z
N MET A 1 2.96 -8.35 -1.32
CA MET A 1 2.31 -7.26 -2.09
C MET A 1 1.65 -7.87 -3.32
N LEU A 2 0.44 -7.44 -3.72
CA LEU A 2 -0.15 -7.86 -5.00
C LEU A 2 0.37 -6.94 -6.11
N ARG A 3 0.69 -7.49 -7.27
CA ARG A 3 1.12 -6.75 -8.47
C ARG A 3 0.21 -7.10 -9.65
N ARG A 4 -0.20 -6.11 -10.43
CA ARG A 4 -1.05 -6.22 -11.63
C ARG A 4 -0.63 -5.18 -12.67
N GLY A 5 -1.36 -5.09 -13.79
CA GLY A 5 -1.10 -4.12 -14.86
C GLY A 5 -0.26 -4.66 -16.02
N PHE A 6 0.13 -5.93 -15.97
CA PHE A 6 0.89 -6.63 -16.99
C PHE A 6 0.32 -8.04 -17.23
N ILE A 7 0.64 -8.64 -18.38
CA ILE A 7 0.26 -10.01 -18.75
C ILE A 7 1.50 -10.87 -18.80
N VAL A 8 1.43 -12.05 -18.19
CA VAL A 8 2.52 -13.02 -18.13
C VAL A 8 2.15 -14.23 -18.97
N ARG A 9 2.99 -14.57 -19.95
CA ARG A 9 2.86 -15.76 -20.78
C ARG A 9 3.57 -16.97 -20.17
N GLY A 10 4.67 -16.73 -19.45
CA GLY A 10 5.47 -17.79 -18.82
C GLY A 10 6.24 -17.29 -17.61
N LEU A 11 6.60 -18.24 -16.75
CA LEU A 11 7.49 -18.04 -15.61
C LEU A 11 8.64 -19.01 -15.76
N ASP A 12 9.87 -18.54 -15.49
CA ASP A 12 11.06 -19.37 -15.50
C ASP A 12 12.04 -18.94 -14.42
N THR A 13 12.93 -19.84 -14.01
CA THR A 13 13.95 -19.57 -12.99
C THR A 13 15.33 -19.91 -13.51
N ALA A 14 16.27 -18.98 -13.39
CA ALA A 14 17.67 -19.18 -13.73
C ALA A 14 18.56 -18.46 -12.72
N ASP A 15 19.66 -19.09 -12.31
CA ASP A 15 20.67 -18.51 -11.40
C ASP A 15 20.08 -17.91 -10.10
N GLY A 16 19.04 -18.55 -9.55
CA GLY A 16 18.38 -18.12 -8.32
C GLY A 16 17.45 -16.91 -8.47
N ALA A 17 17.22 -16.43 -9.70
CA ALA A 17 16.26 -15.38 -10.00
C ALA A 17 15.00 -15.95 -10.68
N LEU A 18 13.86 -15.31 -10.42
CA LEU A 18 12.60 -15.56 -11.11
C LEU A 18 12.46 -14.57 -12.28
N TYR A 19 12.01 -15.08 -13.42
CA TYR A 19 11.80 -14.32 -14.63
C TYR A 19 10.35 -14.43 -15.10
N LEU A 20 9.85 -13.33 -15.65
CA LEU A 20 8.59 -13.23 -16.34
C LEU A 20 8.86 -13.21 -17.85
N VAL A 21 8.13 -14.03 -18.60
CA VAL A 21 8.04 -13.90 -20.06
C VAL A 21 6.73 -13.23 -20.39
N ASP A 22 6.79 -12.07 -21.03
CA ASP A 22 5.59 -11.33 -21.42
C ASP A 22 4.96 -11.87 -22.73
N THR A 23 3.97 -11.15 -23.24
CA THR A 23 3.28 -11.50 -24.49
C THR A 23 4.07 -11.18 -25.76
N ASN A 24 5.06 -10.28 -25.68
CA ASN A 24 5.91 -9.87 -26.78
C ASN A 24 7.19 -10.74 -26.89
N GLY A 25 7.42 -11.61 -25.91
CA GLY A 25 8.57 -12.49 -25.83
C GLY A 25 9.77 -11.90 -25.08
N TYR A 26 9.62 -10.74 -24.43
CA TYR A 26 10.67 -10.20 -23.56
C TYR A 26 10.74 -10.97 -22.26
N ILE A 27 11.97 -11.09 -21.75
CA ILE A 27 12.29 -11.71 -20.48
C ILE A 27 12.58 -10.58 -19.48
N CYS A 28 11.75 -10.47 -18.44
CA CYS A 28 11.89 -9.48 -17.39
C CYS A 28 12.28 -10.16 -16.07
N ARG A 29 13.23 -9.58 -15.33
CA ARG A 29 13.55 -10.03 -13.97
C ARG A 29 12.39 -9.67 -13.04
N PHE A 30 11.88 -10.65 -12.30
CA PHE A 30 10.80 -10.44 -11.36
C PHE A 30 11.27 -9.56 -10.20
N GLU A 31 10.36 -8.70 -9.71
CA GLU A 31 10.60 -7.69 -8.68
C GLU A 31 11.60 -6.57 -9.01
N GLU A 32 12.15 -6.52 -10.22
CA GLU A 32 13.09 -5.47 -10.62
C GLU A 32 12.45 -4.42 -11.53
N GLY A 33 12.66 -3.15 -11.17
CA GLY A 33 12.16 -2.00 -11.93
C GLY A 33 10.69 -1.65 -11.69
N ASP A 34 10.26 -0.59 -12.39
CA ASP A 34 8.94 0.04 -12.27
C ASP A 34 7.96 -0.40 -13.39
N THR A 35 8.48 -1.12 -14.40
CA THR A 35 7.73 -1.59 -15.58
C THR A 35 8.20 -2.97 -16.03
N TYR A 36 7.31 -3.72 -16.68
CA TYR A 36 7.66 -4.91 -17.46
C TYR A 36 7.32 -4.66 -18.93
N ASP A 37 8.33 -4.61 -19.80
CA ASP A 37 8.20 -4.21 -21.22
C ASP A 37 7.40 -2.90 -21.41
N GLY A 38 7.73 -1.88 -20.62
CA GLY A 38 7.05 -0.59 -20.63
C GLY A 38 5.63 -0.59 -20.04
N ALA A 39 5.03 -1.75 -19.75
CA ALA A 39 3.78 -1.85 -19.01
C ALA A 39 4.03 -1.49 -17.54
N ARG A 40 3.28 -0.51 -17.03
CA ARG A 40 3.39 -0.04 -15.64
C ARG A 40 2.91 -1.12 -14.68
N ILE A 41 3.67 -1.33 -13.61
CA ILE A 41 3.27 -2.23 -12.53
C ILE A 41 2.32 -1.46 -11.60
N ASP A 42 1.10 -1.95 -11.40
CA ASP A 42 0.19 -1.48 -10.35
C ASP A 42 0.32 -2.44 -9.16
N ALA A 43 0.89 -1.96 -8.07
CA ALA A 43 1.23 -2.71 -6.89
C ALA A 43 0.53 -2.16 -5.65
N TYR A 44 -0.10 -3.05 -4.89
CA TYR A 44 -0.74 -2.67 -3.65
C TYR A 44 -0.66 -3.73 -2.56
N TRP A 45 -0.79 -3.27 -1.32
CA TRP A 45 -1.01 -4.10 -0.15
C TRP A 45 -2.16 -3.53 0.67
N LYS A 46 -2.93 -4.40 1.34
CA LYS A 46 -4.02 -3.98 2.21
C LYS A 46 -3.98 -4.73 3.52
N THR A 47 -4.31 -4.04 4.62
CA THR A 47 -4.64 -4.70 5.87
C THR A 47 -5.95 -5.48 5.71
N PRO A 48 -6.24 -6.49 6.55
CA PRO A 48 -7.61 -6.95 6.71
C PRO A 48 -8.53 -5.79 7.13
N MET A 49 -9.83 -5.91 6.81
CA MET A 49 -10.85 -5.08 7.45
C MET A 49 -10.87 -5.45 8.94
N THR A 50 -10.71 -4.47 9.82
CA THR A 50 -10.59 -4.69 11.26
C THR A 50 -11.44 -3.71 12.07
N ASP A 51 -12.03 -4.21 13.14
CA ASP A 51 -12.71 -3.41 14.18
C ASP A 51 -11.88 -3.32 15.47
N LEU A 52 -10.61 -3.75 15.42
CA LEU A 52 -9.70 -3.86 16.56
C LEU A 52 -10.34 -4.60 17.75
N ASP A 53 -11.07 -5.67 17.45
CA ASP A 53 -11.80 -6.52 18.39
C ASP A 53 -12.89 -5.78 19.21
N SER A 54 -13.38 -4.64 18.71
CA SER A 54 -14.35 -3.80 19.42
C SER A 54 -15.47 -3.28 18.53
N LYS A 55 -16.50 -4.10 18.31
CA LYS A 55 -17.65 -3.77 17.43
C LYS A 55 -18.53 -2.61 17.93
N ALA A 56 -18.51 -2.32 19.23
CA ALA A 56 -19.35 -1.29 19.83
C ALA A 56 -18.70 0.11 19.83
N VAL A 57 -17.43 0.21 19.43
CA VAL A 57 -16.64 1.44 19.48
C VAL A 57 -16.46 1.99 18.07
N SER A 58 -16.74 3.28 17.91
CA SER A 58 -16.43 4.04 16.70
C SER A 58 -14.98 4.50 16.76
N LYS A 59 -14.25 4.36 15.65
CA LYS A 59 -12.86 4.79 15.50
C LYS A 59 -12.87 5.96 14.54
N ARG A 60 -12.29 7.08 14.94
CA ARG A 60 -11.93 8.17 14.05
C ARG A 60 -10.45 8.06 13.78
N LEU A 61 -10.09 7.80 12.53
CA LEU A 61 -8.71 7.77 12.06
C LEU A 61 -8.19 9.20 12.00
N GLU A 62 -7.02 9.45 12.56
CA GLU A 62 -6.47 10.80 12.67
C GLU A 62 -5.17 10.93 11.89
N GLU A 63 -4.18 10.08 12.18
CA GLU A 63 -2.85 10.22 11.58
C GLU A 63 -2.20 8.85 11.38
N LEU A 64 -1.47 8.71 10.28
CA LEU A 64 -0.66 7.54 9.97
C LEU A 64 0.81 7.95 9.89
N TYR A 65 1.65 7.16 10.54
CA TYR A 65 3.09 7.33 10.61
C TYR A 65 3.78 6.10 10.03
N LEU A 66 4.74 6.32 9.14
CA LEU A 66 5.54 5.24 8.56
C LEU A 66 6.94 5.73 8.18
N ARG A 67 7.88 4.80 8.05
CA ARG A 67 9.20 5.05 7.45
C ARG A 67 9.35 4.20 6.20
N GLY A 68 10.25 4.61 5.31
CA GLY A 68 10.47 3.88 4.08
C GLY A 68 11.12 4.71 3.01
N SER A 69 11.15 4.16 1.80
CA SER A 69 11.75 4.78 0.63
C SER A 69 10.94 4.52 -0.64
N GLY A 70 11.26 5.25 -1.71
CA GLY A 70 10.70 5.04 -3.04
C GLY A 70 10.07 6.31 -3.63
N GLY A 71 9.11 6.09 -4.54
CA GLY A 71 8.38 7.15 -5.22
C GLY A 71 7.15 7.61 -4.43
N ILE A 72 6.09 7.96 -5.16
CA ILE A 72 4.82 8.37 -4.54
C ILE A 72 4.09 7.15 -4.00
N LEU A 73 3.71 7.22 -2.73
CA LEU A 73 2.82 6.30 -2.04
C LEU A 73 1.42 6.92 -1.98
N SER A 74 0.41 6.14 -2.38
CA SER A 74 -1.00 6.41 -2.12
C SER A 74 -1.48 5.54 -0.96
N VAL A 75 -2.10 6.17 0.03
CA VAL A 75 -2.73 5.51 1.17
C VAL A 75 -4.23 5.78 1.13
N GLU A 76 -5.01 4.71 1.14
CA GLU A 76 -6.45 4.75 1.28
C GLU A 76 -6.87 4.22 2.65
N ALA A 77 -7.76 4.95 3.31
CA ALA A 77 -8.47 4.48 4.49
C ALA A 77 -9.94 4.24 4.10
N LEU A 78 -10.32 2.97 4.02
CA LEU A 78 -11.70 2.54 3.81
C LEU A 78 -12.37 2.38 5.17
N THR A 79 -13.45 3.13 5.41
CA THR A 79 -14.30 3.02 6.60
C THR A 79 -15.77 2.88 6.20
N GLU A 80 -16.66 2.74 7.17
CA GLU A 80 -18.11 2.74 6.94
C GLU A 80 -18.62 4.08 6.39
N SER A 81 -17.98 5.20 6.76
CA SER A 81 -18.36 6.53 6.29
C SER A 81 -17.83 6.89 4.91
N GLY A 82 -16.87 6.13 4.38
CA GLY A 82 -16.37 6.27 3.00
C GLY A 82 -14.90 5.89 2.87
N THR A 83 -14.32 6.25 1.72
CA THR A 83 -12.88 6.07 1.47
C THR A 83 -12.19 7.43 1.44
N VAL A 84 -11.12 7.57 2.22
CA VAL A 84 -10.22 8.73 2.19
C VAL A 84 -8.92 8.36 1.51
N TYR A 85 -8.41 9.27 0.69
CA TYR A 85 -7.22 9.07 -0.14
C TYR A 85 -6.17 10.12 0.22
N ASN A 86 -4.92 9.69 0.37
CA ASN A 86 -3.78 10.56 0.54
C ASN A 86 -2.62 10.10 -0.33
N GLU A 87 -1.97 11.05 -1.01
CA GLU A 87 -0.73 10.79 -1.74
C GLU A 87 0.42 11.61 -1.15
N ARG A 88 1.56 10.95 -0.95
CA ARG A 88 2.81 11.60 -0.55
C ARG A 88 4.00 10.95 -1.23
N LEU A 89 5.00 11.77 -1.49
CA LEU A 89 6.33 11.28 -1.83
C LEU A 89 6.91 10.58 -0.60
N MET A 90 7.39 9.34 -0.78
CA MET A 90 8.09 8.63 0.28
C MET A 90 9.33 9.40 0.71
N PRO A 91 9.70 9.36 2.00
CA PRO A 91 10.97 9.90 2.43
C PRO A 91 12.11 9.18 1.68
N GLY A 92 13.25 9.85 1.45
CA GLY A 92 14.45 9.17 0.94
C GLY A 92 15.05 8.22 1.98
N GLU A 93 16.15 7.55 1.65
CA GLU A 93 16.87 6.70 2.61
C GLU A 93 17.20 7.48 3.90
N GLY A 94 16.81 6.93 5.06
CA GLY A 94 17.09 7.51 6.38
C GLY A 94 15.96 7.31 7.42
N GLU A 95 16.15 7.85 8.63
CA GLU A 95 15.24 7.70 9.78
C GLU A 95 13.97 8.57 9.72
N ARG A 96 13.71 9.23 8.58
CA ARG A 96 12.65 10.23 8.47
C ARG A 96 11.27 9.59 8.44
N ILE A 97 10.38 10.05 9.32
CA ILE A 97 9.00 9.60 9.40
C ILE A 97 8.14 10.39 8.40
N LEU A 98 7.32 9.67 7.64
CA LEU A 98 6.24 10.21 6.85
C LEU A 98 4.98 10.28 7.70
N GLU A 99 4.35 11.46 7.70
CA GLU A 99 3.13 11.74 8.45
C GLU A 99 1.99 12.02 7.47
N LEU A 100 0.88 11.34 7.67
CA LEU A 100 -0.30 11.39 6.80
C LEU A 100 -1.54 11.63 7.66
N GLY A 101 -2.16 12.80 7.52
CA GLY A 101 -3.48 13.03 8.11
C GLY A 101 -4.53 12.13 7.45
N LEU A 102 -5.28 11.39 8.26
CA LEU A 102 -6.43 10.60 7.83
C LEU A 102 -7.72 11.29 8.33
N THR A 103 -8.79 11.18 7.55
CA THR A 103 -10.08 11.82 7.89
C THR A 103 -11.23 10.85 7.66
N GLY A 104 -11.20 9.69 8.33
CA GLY A 104 -12.20 8.64 8.19
C GLY A 104 -12.74 8.17 9.54
N ASP A 105 -14.00 7.76 9.60
CA ASP A 105 -14.61 7.24 10.82
C ASP A 105 -15.48 6.01 10.57
N GLY A 106 -15.60 5.15 11.58
CA GLY A 106 -16.45 3.96 11.52
C GLY A 106 -16.10 2.94 12.58
N ARG A 107 -16.87 1.86 12.67
CA ARG A 107 -16.56 0.77 13.62
C ARG A 107 -15.43 -0.13 13.14
N ALA A 108 -15.28 -0.26 11.83
CA ALA A 108 -14.21 -1.01 11.18
C ALA A 108 -13.54 -0.17 10.10
N PHE A 109 -12.27 -0.47 9.84
CA PHE A 109 -11.50 0.17 8.78
C PHE A 109 -10.52 -0.81 8.10
N GLN A 110 -10.06 -0.43 6.92
CA GLN A 110 -8.99 -1.08 6.17
C GLN A 110 -8.05 0.00 5.62
N LEU A 111 -6.75 -0.23 5.73
CA LEU A 111 -5.74 0.58 5.07
C LEU A 111 -5.27 -0.12 3.79
N ILE A 112 -5.11 0.65 2.72
CA ILE A 112 -4.60 0.16 1.43
C ILE A 112 -3.48 1.08 0.97
N PHE A 113 -2.32 0.48 0.69
CA PHE A 113 -1.09 1.15 0.27
C PHE A 113 -0.84 0.81 -1.19
N ARG A 114 -0.67 1.82 -2.05
CA ARG A 114 -0.47 1.64 -3.49
C ARG A 114 0.69 2.47 -4.00
N ASN A 115 1.39 1.94 -4.99
CA ASN A 115 2.28 2.76 -5.79
C ASN A 115 1.46 3.64 -6.76
N VAL A 116 2.09 4.69 -7.26
CA VAL A 116 1.44 5.63 -8.20
C VAL A 116 2.25 5.66 -9.49
N ASN A 117 1.57 5.48 -10.63
CA ASN A 117 2.17 5.56 -11.97
C ASN A 117 3.35 4.60 -12.22
N GLY A 118 3.34 3.41 -11.60
CA GLY A 118 4.41 2.43 -11.77
C GLY A 118 5.60 2.62 -10.85
N SER A 119 5.59 3.64 -9.97
CA SER A 119 6.64 3.81 -8.96
C SER A 119 6.79 2.57 -8.06
N HIS A 120 7.80 2.56 -7.20
CA HIS A 120 7.88 1.60 -6.10
C HIS A 120 7.82 2.33 -4.76
N PHE A 121 7.52 1.57 -3.71
CA PHE A 121 7.71 2.02 -2.34
C PHE A 121 8.12 0.83 -1.47
N VAL A 122 8.88 1.13 -0.43
CA VAL A 122 9.28 0.19 0.63
C VAL A 122 8.84 0.82 1.95
N ILE A 123 8.27 0.02 2.86
CA ILE A 123 7.94 0.45 4.21
C ILE A 123 8.87 -0.27 5.18
N ASP A 124 9.62 0.50 5.94
CA ASP A 124 10.61 0.04 6.91
C ASP A 124 10.12 0.30 8.34
N GLY A 125 10.30 -0.67 9.24
CA GLY A 125 10.03 -0.47 10.66
C GLY A 125 8.56 -0.33 11.06
N GLY A 126 7.62 -0.75 10.19
CA GLY A 126 6.19 -0.85 10.49
C GLY A 126 5.38 0.40 10.15
N VAL A 127 4.10 0.33 10.49
CA VAL A 127 3.11 1.41 10.30
C VAL A 127 2.42 1.65 11.63
N GLU A 128 2.31 2.90 12.03
CA GLU A 128 1.61 3.33 13.24
C GLU A 128 0.40 4.19 12.86
N LEU A 129 -0.72 3.96 13.54
CA LEU A 129 -1.98 4.65 13.31
C LEU A 129 -2.48 5.25 14.62
N ILE A 130 -2.62 6.57 14.64
CA ILE A 130 -3.31 7.30 15.69
C ILE A 130 -4.79 7.38 15.34
N LEU A 131 -5.62 6.97 16.30
CA LEU A 131 -7.07 7.01 16.19
C LEU A 131 -7.70 7.38 17.53
N ASP A 132 -8.85 8.05 17.45
CA ASP A 132 -9.73 8.28 18.60
C ASP A 132 -10.81 7.20 18.64
N ALA A 133 -10.97 6.54 19.79
CA ALA A 133 -11.87 5.42 19.98
C ALA A 133 -12.98 5.80 20.98
N GLN A 134 -14.19 6.00 20.47
CA GLN A 134 -15.33 6.45 21.26
C GLN A 134 -16.47 5.42 21.26
N ARG A 135 -16.92 5.04 22.46
CA ARG A 135 -18.15 4.26 22.60
C ARG A 135 -19.34 5.21 22.44
N ARG A 136 -20.22 4.95 21.47
CA ARG A 136 -21.51 5.66 21.43
C ARG A 136 -22.34 5.23 22.64
N ILE A 137 -22.61 6.18 23.53
CA ILE A 137 -23.67 6.04 24.54
C ILE A 137 -24.97 6.34 23.79
N LEU A 138 -25.82 5.33 23.66
CA LEU A 138 -27.18 5.47 23.12
C LEU A 138 -28.09 6.09 24.19
#